data_AF-A0A921TGD7-F1
#
_entry.id   AF-A0A921TGD7-F1
#
_cell.length_a   1.000
_cell.length_b   1.000
_cell.length_c   1.000
_cell.angle_alpha   90.00
_cell.angle_beta   90.00
_cell.angle_gamma   90.00
#
_symmetry.space_group_name_H-M   'P 1'
#
loop_
_entity.id
_entity.type
_entity.pdbx_description
1 polymer ?
#
loop_
_entity_poly.entity_id
_entity_poly.type
_entity_poly.pdbx_seq_one_letter_code
_entity_poly.pdbx_strand_id
1 'polypeptide(L)'
;MQCPHCTTVTLAMTERQGIEIDYCPSCRGVWLDRGELDRLLARAEAAPAPAYPAQRGPGHDGGHARHGDHRRRKPKSLLGELFDF
;
A
#
# COMPACT_ATOMS: atom_id res chain seq x y z
N MET A 1 11.43 14.63 -13.47
CA MET A 1 12.09 15.19 -12.26
C MET A 1 12.92 14.11 -11.54
N GLN A 2 13.91 14.46 -10.72
CA GLN A 2 14.64 13.47 -9.90
C GLN A 2 13.84 13.11 -8.65
N CYS A 3 13.83 11.83 -8.28
CA CYS A 3 13.20 11.39 -7.04
C CYS A 3 13.97 11.97 -5.85
N PRO A 4 13.36 12.74 -4.94
CA PRO A 4 14.08 13.34 -3.82
C PRO A 4 14.47 12.32 -2.73
N HIS A 5 13.92 11.11 -2.78
CA HIS A 5 14.33 10.01 -1.89
C HIS A 5 15.55 9.25 -2.44
N CYS A 6 15.55 8.91 -3.74
CA CYS A 6 16.65 8.16 -4.36
C CYS A 6 17.78 9.05 -4.87
N THR A 7 17.50 10.34 -5.11
CA THR A 7 18.34 11.43 -5.66
C THR A 7 19.02 11.17 -7.00
N THR A 8 19.10 9.93 -7.46
CA THR A 8 19.80 9.51 -8.67
C THR A 8 18.85 8.96 -9.74
N VAL A 9 17.59 8.71 -9.36
CA VAL A 9 16.58 8.07 -10.22
C VAL A 9 15.61 9.12 -10.74
N THR A 10 15.41 9.13 -12.05
CA THR A 10 14.38 9.95 -12.70
C THR A 10 13.01 9.34 -12.46
N LEU A 11 12.06 10.19 -12.05
CA LEU A 11 10.66 9.82 -11.91
C LEU A 11 10.07 9.48 -13.29
N ALA A 12 9.31 8.40 -13.33
CA ALA A 12 8.57 7.96 -14.50
C ALA A 12 7.14 8.50 -14.41
N MET A 13 6.68 9.08 -15.51
CA MET A 13 5.35 9.68 -15.61
C MET A 13 4.36 8.64 -16.12
N THR A 14 3.19 8.55 -15.49
CA THR A 14 2.09 7.67 -15.92
C THR A 14 0.76 8.39 -15.77
N GLU A 15 -0.14 8.17 -16.72
CA GLU A 15 -1.51 8.65 -16.61
C GLU A 15 -2.41 7.52 -16.12
N ARG A 16 -3.19 7.76 -15.07
CA ARG A 16 -4.21 6.82 -14.60
C ARG A 16 -5.52 7.55 -14.39
N GLN A 17 -6.56 7.10 -15.08
CA GLN A 17 -7.92 7.65 -14.94
C GLN A 17 -7.99 9.17 -15.21
N GLY A 18 -7.14 9.69 -16.12
CA GLY A 18 -7.06 11.12 -16.42
C GLY A 18 -6.28 11.95 -15.39
N ILE A 19 -5.53 11.31 -14.50
CA ILE A 19 -4.65 11.95 -13.52
C ILE A 19 -3.22 11.60 -13.90
N GLU A 20 -2.39 12.62 -14.09
CA GLU A 20 -0.94 12.46 -14.29
C GLU A 20 -0.29 12.15 -12.93
N ILE A 21 0.61 11.18 -12.92
CA ILE A 21 1.24 10.65 -11.71
C ILE A 21 2.71 10.42 -12.00
N ASP A 22 3.59 11.03 -11.20
CA ASP A 22 5.01 10.75 -11.21
C ASP A 22 5.36 9.68 -10.16
N TYR A 23 5.99 8.58 -10.59
CA TYR A 23 6.42 7.52 -9.68
C TYR A 23 7.89 7.18 -9.84
N CYS A 24 8.54 6.79 -8.74
CA CYS A 24 9.93 6.34 -8.78
C CYS A 24 9.98 4.81 -8.99
N PRO A 25 10.62 4.30 -10.06
CA PRO A 25 10.72 2.85 -10.27
C PRO A 25 11.61 2.14 -9.24
N SER A 26 12.49 2.87 -8.53
CA SER A 26 13.40 2.31 -7.54
C SER A 26 12.77 2.19 -6.15
N CYS A 27 12.24 3.29 -5.60
CA CYS A 27 11.64 3.27 -4.25
C CYS A 27 10.12 3.12 -4.22
N ARG A 28 9.46 3.18 -5.39
CA ARG A 28 7.99 3.16 -5.55
C ARG A 28 7.28 4.34 -4.88
N GLY A 29 7.99 5.43 -4.59
CA GLY A 29 7.38 6.68 -4.13
C GLY A 29 6.57 7.33 -5.25
N VAL A 30 5.42 7.90 -4.89
CA VAL A 30 4.51 8.62 -5.79
C VAL A 30 4.52 10.11 -5.44
N TRP A 31 4.58 10.95 -6.47
CA TRP A 31 4.65 12.40 -6.39
C TRP A 31 3.50 12.98 -7.22
N LEU A 32 2.73 13.86 -6.59
CA LEU A 32 1.53 14.49 -7.16
C LEU A 32 1.62 15.99 -6.93
N ASP A 33 1.20 16.77 -7.92
CA ASP A 33 0.99 18.20 -7.76
C ASP A 33 -0.33 18.50 -7.04
N ARG A 34 -0.48 19.74 -6.55
CA ARG A 34 -1.65 20.15 -5.76
C ARG A 34 -2.99 19.87 -6.48
N GLY A 35 -3.07 20.13 -7.79
CA GLY A 35 -4.30 19.91 -8.57
C GLY A 35 -4.58 18.45 -8.92
N GLU A 36 -3.56 17.58 -8.90
CA GLU A 36 -3.72 16.14 -9.16
C GLU A 36 -4.26 15.42 -7.93
N LEU A 37 -3.79 15.81 -6.74
CA LEU A 37 -4.28 15.30 -5.48
C LEU A 37 -5.79 15.55 -5.30
N ASP A 38 -6.25 16.76 -5.60
CA ASP A 38 -7.67 17.12 -5.49
C ASP A 38 -8.54 16.24 -6.41
N ARG A 39 -8.08 15.96 -7.63
CA ARG A 39 -8.76 15.06 -8.58
C ARG A 39 -8.79 13.62 -8.07
N LEU A 40 -7.71 13.17 -7.44
CA LEU A 40 -7.62 11.82 -6.87
C LEU A 40 -8.59 11.66 -5.69
N LEU A 41 -8.65 12.65 -4.80
CA LEU A 41 -9.56 12.64 -3.64
C LEU A 41 -11.02 12.64 -4.06
N ALA A 42 -11.41 13.51 -5.00
CA ALA A 42 -12.79 13.55 -5.51
C ALA A 42 -13.23 12.20 -6.11
N ARG A 43 -12.30 11.46 -6.73
CA ARG A 43 -12.56 10.12 -7.28
C ARG A 43 -12.64 9.05 -6.20
N ALA A 44 -11.79 9.14 -5.18
CA ALA A 44 -11.75 8.21 -4.06
C ALA A 44 -13.04 8.26 -3.24
N GLU A 45 -13.64 9.44 -3.07
CA GLU A 45 -14.93 9.62 -2.39
C GLU A 45 -16.10 9.04 -3.19
N ALA A 46 -16.02 9.07 -4.53
CA ALA A 46 -17.05 8.53 -5.41
C ALA A 46 -16.96 6.99 -5.58
N ALA A 47 -15.82 6.39 -5.24
CA ALA A 47 -15.64 4.94 -5.32
C ALA A 47 -16.20 4.27 -4.05
N PRO A 48 -16.98 3.19 -4.17
CA PRO A 48 -17.31 2.37 -3.01
C PRO A 48 -16.00 1.90 -2.39
N ALA A 49 -15.84 2.12 -1.08
CA ALA A 49 -14.65 1.70 -0.35
C ALA A 49 -14.36 0.24 -0.67
N PRO A 50 -13.10 -0.12 -0.99
CA PRO A 50 -12.76 -1.52 -1.20
C PRO A 50 -13.16 -2.30 0.04
N ALA A 51 -13.96 -3.35 -0.15
CA ALA A 51 -14.26 -4.30 0.90
C ALA A 51 -12.97 -5.05 1.24
N TYR A 52 -12.15 -4.46 2.12
CA TYR A 52 -11.05 -5.19 2.73
C TYR A 52 -11.69 -6.34 3.51
N PRO A 53 -11.32 -7.60 3.23
CA PRO A 53 -11.85 -8.72 4.00
C PRO A 53 -11.50 -8.45 5.46
N ALA A 54 -12.54 -8.30 6.29
CA ALA A 54 -12.37 -8.23 7.73
C ALA A 54 -11.64 -9.51 8.15
N GLN A 55 -10.36 -9.38 8.50
CA GLN A 55 -9.61 -10.49 9.09
C GLN A 55 -10.30 -10.83 10.40
N ARG A 56 -11.09 -11.91 10.39
CA ARG A 56 -11.68 -12.50 11.59
C ARG A 56 -10.51 -12.85 12.51
N GLY A 57 -10.29 -12.02 13.53
CA GLY A 57 -9.39 -12.36 14.62
C GLY A 57 -9.85 -13.69 15.23
N PRO A 58 -8.93 -14.58 15.63
CA PRO A 58 -9.29 -15.81 16.32
C PRO A 58 -10.13 -15.45 17.55
N GLY A 59 -11.32 -16.05 17.65
CA GLY A 59 -12.20 -15.88 18.81
C GLY A 59 -11.44 -16.24 20.08
N HIS A 60 -11.36 -15.30 21.01
CA HIS A 60 -10.71 -15.48 22.30
C HIS A 60 -11.70 -16.19 23.23
N ASP A 61 -11.89 -17.50 23.01
CA ASP A 61 -12.61 -18.34 23.95
C ASP A 61 -11.65 -18.71 25.10
N GLY A 62 -12.03 -18.31 26.31
CA GLY A 62 -11.20 -18.43 27.49
C GLY A 62 -11.03 -19.88 27.91
N GLY A 63 -9.80 -20.41 27.78
CA GLY A 63 -9.43 -21.73 28.25
C GLY A 63 -8.07 -21.69 28.94
N HIS A 64 -8.06 -22.01 30.24
CA HIS A 64 -6.88 -22.02 31.08
C HIS A 64 -5.85 -23.11 30.67
N ALA A 65 -4.58 -22.70 30.74
CA ALA A 65 -3.42 -23.47 31.22
C ALA A 65 -2.45 -24.17 30.22
N ARG A 66 -1.16 -23.90 30.52
CA ARG A 66 0.07 -24.71 30.35
C ARG A 66 1.01 -24.37 29.19
N HIS A 67 2.10 -23.70 29.58
CA HIS A 67 3.52 -23.92 29.24
C HIS A 67 3.85 -24.62 27.91
N GLY A 68 4.48 -23.89 26.99
CA GLY A 68 5.13 -24.44 25.81
C GLY A 68 5.74 -23.35 24.93
N ASP A 69 7.07 -23.27 24.93
CA ASP A 69 7.90 -22.62 23.91
C ASP A 69 7.36 -22.91 22.50
N HIS A 70 7.37 -21.94 21.57
CA HIS A 70 7.76 -22.11 20.16
C HIS A 70 7.54 -20.82 19.33
N ARG A 71 8.68 -20.19 18.99
CA ARG A 71 8.99 -19.41 17.77
C ARG A 71 7.83 -18.67 17.08
N ARG A 72 7.79 -17.34 17.30
CA ARG A 72 7.02 -16.37 16.51
C ARG A 72 7.37 -16.49 15.01
N ARG A 73 6.52 -17.14 14.22
CA ARG A 73 6.57 -17.04 12.75
C ARG A 73 5.91 -15.72 12.34
N LYS A 74 6.73 -14.78 11.83
CA LYS A 74 6.25 -13.55 11.18
C LYS A 74 5.49 -13.92 9.90
N PRO A 75 4.21 -13.54 9.73
CA PRO A 75 3.56 -13.66 8.44
C PRO A 75 4.20 -12.66 7.47
N LYS A 76 4.62 -13.16 6.30
CA LYS A 76 5.20 -12.36 5.23
C LYS A 76 4.16 -11.40 4.68
N SER A 77 4.58 -10.16 4.47
CA SER A 77 3.76 -9.08 3.95
C SER A 77 3.18 -9.43 2.59
N LEU A 78 1.85 -9.45 2.49
CA LEU A 78 1.04 -9.57 1.27
C LEU A 78 1.21 -8.40 0.28
N LEU A 79 2.19 -7.52 0.50
CA LEU A 79 2.56 -6.46 -0.43
C LEU A 79 3.58 -6.91 -1.49
N GLY A 80 4.06 -8.15 -1.40
CA GLY A 80 4.98 -8.73 -2.39
C GLY A 80 4.28 -9.19 -3.68
N GLU A 81 3.02 -9.61 -3.60
CA GLU A 81 2.31 -10.21 -4.75
C GLU A 81 1.55 -9.20 -5.61
N LEU A 82 1.47 -7.93 -5.19
CA LEU A 82 0.81 -6.87 -5.98
C LEU A 82 1.78 -6.11 -6.91
N PHE A 83 3.09 -6.35 -6.78
CA PHE A 83 4.14 -5.72 -7.59
C PHE A 83 5.07 -6.76 -8.23
N ASP A 84 4.54 -7.93 -8.57
CA ASP A 84 5.26 -8.98 -9.32
C ASP A 84 5.02 -8.78 -10.83
N PHE A 85 6.10 -8.54 -11.57
CA PHE A 85 6.19 -8.45 -13.04
C PHE A 85 7.44 -9.20 -13.49
#